data_AF-A0A7K0ZHZ7-F1
#
_entry.id   AF-A0A7K0ZHZ7-F1
#
_cell.length_a   1.000
_cell.length_b   1.000
_cell.length_c   1.000
_cell.angle_alpha   90.00
_cell.angle_beta   90.00
_cell.angle_gamma   90.00
#
_symmetry.space_group_name_H-M   'P 1'
#
loop_
_entity.id
_entity.type
_entity.pdbx_description
1 polymer ?
#
loop_
_entity_poly.entity_id
_entity_poly.type
_entity_poly.pdbx_seq_one_letter_code
_entity_poly.pdbx_strand_id
1 'polypeptide(L)' 'MPDSGLAAQGPAAVLFDKDGTLVDTEHLWLHAERLTMERIGGTWT' A
#
# COMPACT_ATOMS: atom_id res chain seq x y z
N MET A 1 -44.12 9.77 -12.50
CA MET A 1 -42.66 9.83 -12.71
C MET A 1 -42.15 8.40 -12.76
N PRO A 2 -41.39 8.00 -13.79
CA PRO A 2 -40.98 6.62 -14.03
C PRO A 2 -39.88 6.18 -13.04
N ASP A 3 -39.72 4.87 -12.93
CA ASP A 3 -38.79 4.11 -12.09
C ASP A 3 -37.48 4.84 -11.75
N SER A 4 -37.41 5.37 -10.53
CA SER A 4 -36.14 5.72 -9.89
C SER A 4 -35.46 4.42 -9.43
N GLY A 5 -34.87 3.71 -10.39
CA GLY A 5 -33.92 2.63 -10.08
C GLY A 5 -32.88 3.16 -9.10
N LEU A 6 -32.67 2.44 -8.01
CA LEU A 6 -31.63 2.76 -7.03
C LEU A 6 -30.29 2.82 -7.77
N ALA A 7 -29.86 4.02 -8.15
CA ALA A 7 -28.49 4.25 -8.54
C ALA A 7 -27.61 3.73 -7.40
N ALA A 8 -26.70 2.81 -7.71
CA ALA A 8 -25.81 2.25 -6.70
C ALA A 8 -25.09 3.41 -6.01
N GLN A 9 -25.45 3.68 -4.75
CA GLN A 9 -24.77 4.71 -3.97
C GLN A 9 -23.34 4.22 -3.78
N GLY A 10 -22.40 4.94 -4.37
CA GLY A 10 -20.98 4.65 -4.26
C GLY A 10 -20.51 4.70 -2.80
N PRO A 11 -19.30 4.20 -2.53
CA PRO A 11 -18.76 4.23 -1.18
C PRO A 11 -18.64 5.67 -0.69
N ALA A 12 -19.06 5.92 0.55
CA ALA A 12 -18.96 7.25 1.17
C ALA A 12 -17.50 7.70 1.39
N ALA A 13 -16.58 6.74 1.49
CA ALA A 13 -15.14 6.97 1.52
C ALA A 13 -14.40 5.72 1.02
N VAL A 14 -13.17 5.93 0.55
CA VAL A 14 -12.24 4.85 0.17
C VAL A 14 -10.94 5.07 0.92
N LEU A 15 -10.50 4.04 1.65
CA LEU A 15 -9.20 4.02 2.29
C LEU A 15 -8.20 3.32 1.38
N PHE A 16 -7.08 3.98 1.13
CA PHE A 16 -5.98 3.41 0.37
C PHE A 16 -4.87 3.02 1.32
N ASP A 17 -4.31 1.84 1.07
CA ASP A 17 -3.03 1.44 1.62
C ASP A 17 -1.92 2.37 1.08
N LYS A 18 -0.78 2.48 1.79
CA LYS A 18 0.25 3.47 1.48
C LYS A 18 1.40 2.89 0.65
N ASP A 19 2.16 2.00 1.26
CA ASP A 19 3.43 1.51 0.73
C ASP A 19 3.14 0.43 -0.32
N GLY A 20 3.72 0.57 -1.52
CA GLY A 20 3.41 -0.29 -2.66
C GLY A 20 2.06 -0.02 -3.33
N THR A 21 1.15 0.70 -2.69
CA THR A 21 -0.15 1.09 -3.25
C THR A 21 -0.17 2.54 -3.76
N LEU A 22 0.03 3.52 -2.87
CA LEU A 22 0.07 4.95 -3.24
C LEU A 22 1.48 5.45 -3.51
N VAL A 23 2.47 4.86 -2.84
CA VAL A 23 3.88 5.27 -2.94
C VAL A 23 4.73 4.04 -3.21
N ASP A 24 5.56 4.09 -4.26
CA ASP A 24 6.53 3.05 -4.57
C ASP A 24 7.71 3.12 -3.58
N THR A 25 7.55 2.46 -2.44
CA THR A 25 8.51 2.44 -1.34
C THR A 25 9.03 1.04 -1.02
N GLU A 26 8.46 -0.01 -1.61
CA GLU A 26 8.85 -1.41 -1.33
C GLU A 26 10.34 -1.64 -1.57
N HIS A 27 10.88 -1.08 -2.64
CA HIS A 27 12.30 -1.18 -2.96
C HIS A 27 13.19 -0.47 -1.92
N LEU A 28 12.70 0.63 -1.32
CA LEU A 28 13.41 1.36 -0.27
C LEU A 28 13.43 0.57 1.03
N TRP A 29 12.31 -0.07 1.39
CA TRP A 29 12.23 -0.94 2.56
C TRP A 29 13.21 -2.11 2.44
N LEU A 30 13.18 -2.81 1.30
CA LEU A 30 14.14 -3.88 0.97
C LEU A 30 15.60 -3.42 1.05
N HIS A 31 15.90 -2.18 0.63
CA HIS A 31 17.26 -1.64 0.75
C HIS A 31 17.63 -1.36 2.21
N ALA A 32 16.73 -0.74 2.97
CA ALA A 32 16.95 -0.43 4.38
C ALA A 32 17.15 -1.69 5.23
N GLU A 33 16.40 -2.76 4.95
CA GLU A 33 16.55 -4.06 5.62
C GLU A 33 17.93 -4.67 5.36
N ARG A 34 18.39 -4.68 4.10
CA ARG A 34 19.72 -5.19 3.74
C ARG A 34 20.82 -4.43 4.47
N LEU A 35 20.77 -3.10 4.43
CA LEU A 35 21.73 -2.24 5.14
C LEU A 35 21.73 -2.51 6.65
N THR A 36 20.55 -2.79 7.22
CA THR A 36 20.43 -3.09 8.64
C THR A 36 21.09 -4.41 8.97
N MET A 37 20.85 -5.46 8.17
CA MET A 37 21.47 -6.78 8.36
C MET A 37 23.00 -6.71 8.22
N GLU A 38 23.51 -6.02 7.20
CA GLU A 38 24.94 -5.83 7.00
C GLU A 38 25.60 -5.15 8.21
N ARG A 39 24.96 -4.13 8.78
CA ARG A 39 25.48 -3.39 9.94
C ARG A 39 25.56 -4.23 11.22
N ILE A 40 24.66 -5.19 11.39
CA ILE A 40 24.64 -6.07 12.57
C ILE A 40 25.41 -7.37 12.35
N GLY A 41 26.14 -7.49 11.23
CA GLY A 41 26.91 -8.70 10.89
C GLY A 41 26.04 -9.89 10.47
N GLY A 42 24.78 -9.65 10.14
CA GLY A 42 23.84 -10.65 9.65
C GLY A 42 23.83 -10.74 8.12
N THR A 43 23.26 -11.83 7.61
CA THR A 43 22.97 -12.00 6.19
C THR A 43 21.47 -11.87 5.95
N TRP A 44 21.08 -11.11 4.92
CA TRP A 44 19.69 -10.98 4.48
C TRP A 44 19.39 -12.06 3.43
N THR A 45 18.44 -12.96 3.70
CA THR A 45 18.04 -14.09 2.82
C THR A 45 16.56 -14.06 2.49
#